data_AF-A0A5B8RJ75-F1
#
_entry.id   AF-A0A5B8RJ75-F1
#
_cell.length_a   1.000
_cell.length_b   1.000
_cell.length_c   1.000
_cell.angle_alpha   90.00
_cell.angle_beta   90.00
_cell.angle_gamma   90.00
#
_symmetry.space_group_name_H-M   'P 1'
#
loop_
_entity.id
_entity.type
_entity.pdbx_description
1 polymer ?
#
loop_
_entity_poly.entity_id
_entity_poly.type
_entity_poly.pdbx_seq_one_letter_code
_entity_poly.pdbx_strand_id
1 'polypeptide(L)'
;MADISHELRTPLSVLRAELEAMEDGVRPLTRESLAGLQGSVTTLSKLVDDLYELSLSDAGALNYRMETLDLAALAGAIAEQWRPRMADAGLMLELELPDAPVTVTADRGRIGQLLGNLLHNSLCYTDRGGEARLALATVGGEAVLRLEDSAPGVPAEALERLFDRLYRVEGSRSRSSGGAGLGLAICRNIAEAHGGRIDAYTAPTGGVGIRLTLPLAG
;
A
#
# COMPACT_ATOMS: atom_id res chain seq x y z
N MET A 1 -17.90 -3.42 12.78
CA MET A 1 -17.12 -4.23 13.74
C MET A 1 -17.02 -5.71 13.32
N ALA A 2 -18.07 -6.31 12.73
CA ALA A 2 -18.02 -7.72 12.30
C ALA A 2 -16.85 -8.02 11.33
N ASP A 3 -16.61 -7.16 10.35
CA ASP A 3 -15.58 -7.40 9.32
C ASP A 3 -14.15 -7.34 9.88
N ILE A 4 -13.88 -6.43 10.82
CA ILE A 4 -12.57 -6.34 11.51
C ILE A 4 -12.28 -7.62 12.29
N SER A 5 -13.28 -8.13 13.03
CA SER A 5 -13.12 -9.38 13.77
C SER A 5 -12.90 -10.58 12.86
N HIS A 6 -13.45 -10.58 11.65
CA HIS A 6 -13.20 -11.62 10.65
C HIS A 6 -11.77 -11.55 10.08
N GLU A 7 -11.28 -10.35 9.76
CA GLU A 7 -9.92 -10.15 9.22
C GLU A 7 -8.83 -10.49 10.24
N LEU A 8 -9.07 -10.29 11.55
CA LEU A 8 -8.15 -10.74 12.61
C LEU A 8 -8.20 -12.25 12.83
N ARG A 9 -9.37 -12.88 12.69
CA ARG A 9 -9.57 -14.30 13.00
C ARG A 9 -8.83 -15.20 12.01
N THR A 10 -8.72 -14.82 10.75
CA THR A 10 -8.07 -15.62 9.70
C THR A 10 -6.58 -15.88 9.98
N PRO A 11 -5.70 -14.87 10.08
CA PRO A 11 -4.28 -15.10 10.36
C PRO A 11 -4.05 -15.71 11.74
N LEU A 12 -4.90 -15.41 12.73
CA LEU A 12 -4.86 -16.06 14.04
C LEU A 12 -5.18 -17.56 13.97
N SER A 13 -6.16 -17.94 13.14
CA SER A 13 -6.53 -19.35 12.95
C SER A 13 -5.44 -20.12 12.21
N VAL A 14 -4.80 -19.51 11.22
CA VAL A 14 -3.63 -20.08 10.54
C VAL A 14 -2.48 -20.28 11.52
N LEU A 15 -2.14 -19.25 12.30
CA LEU A 15 -1.08 -19.33 13.30
C LEU A 15 -1.35 -20.43 14.34
N ARG A 16 -2.59 -20.57 14.80
CA ARG A 16 -2.98 -21.64 15.73
C ARG A 16 -2.85 -23.03 15.09
N ALA A 17 -3.34 -23.21 13.87
CA ALA A 17 -3.26 -24.50 13.17
C ALA A 17 -1.81 -24.92 12.89
N GLU A 18 -0.94 -23.96 12.56
CA GLU A 18 0.50 -24.20 12.38
C GLU A 18 1.17 -24.67 13.68
N LEU A 19 0.82 -24.05 14.82
CA LEU A 19 1.33 -24.46 16.13
C LEU A 19 0.80 -25.83 16.55
N GLU A 20 -0.51 -26.09 16.40
CA GLU A 20 -1.13 -27.40 16.69
C GLU A 20 -0.48 -28.51 15.85
N ALA A 21 -0.25 -28.28 14.55
CA ALA A 21 0.40 -29.25 13.67
C ALA A 21 1.86 -29.53 14.07
N MET A 22 2.56 -28.56 14.65
CA MET A 22 3.90 -28.77 15.21
C MET A 22 3.87 -29.59 16.50
N GLU A 23 2.93 -29.29 17.39
CA GLU A 23 2.75 -30.00 18.66
C GLU A 23 2.41 -31.48 18.44
N ASP A 24 1.54 -31.76 17.46
CA ASP A 24 1.15 -33.12 17.07
C ASP A 24 2.25 -33.86 16.27
N GLY A 25 3.37 -33.19 15.96
CA GLY A 25 4.48 -33.75 15.18
C GLY A 25 4.18 -33.93 13.68
N VAL A 26 3.04 -33.41 13.20
CA VAL A 26 2.64 -33.43 11.79
C VAL A 26 3.53 -32.51 10.95
N ARG A 27 3.90 -31.34 11.49
CA ARG A 27 4.81 -30.39 10.85
C ARG A 27 6.10 -30.23 11.66
N PRO A 28 7.29 -30.48 11.07
CA PRO A 28 8.54 -30.33 11.79
C PRO A 28 8.86 -28.86 12.08
N LEU A 29 9.45 -28.59 13.23
CA LEU A 29 9.99 -27.28 13.59
C LEU A 29 11.26 -26.99 12.77
N THR A 30 11.09 -26.35 11.62
CA THR A 30 12.17 -25.94 10.70
C THR A 30 12.24 -24.42 10.58
N ARG A 31 13.26 -23.90 9.88
CA ARG A 31 13.32 -22.46 9.56
C ARG A 31 12.13 -22.01 8.71
N GLU A 32 11.66 -22.86 7.80
CA GLU A 32 10.54 -22.56 6.91
C GLU A 32 9.24 -22.43 7.69
N SER A 33 8.98 -23.37 8.61
CA SER A 33 7.78 -23.32 9.45
C SER A 33 7.82 -22.14 10.42
N LEU A 34 9.01 -21.79 10.96
CA LEU A 34 9.20 -20.58 11.76
C LEU A 34 8.95 -19.30 10.95
N ALA A 35 9.39 -19.26 9.69
CA ALA A 35 9.13 -18.14 8.79
C ALA A 35 7.62 -17.97 8.50
N GLY A 36 6.87 -19.07 8.36
CA GLY A 36 5.41 -19.03 8.23
C GLY A 36 4.70 -18.44 9.46
N LEU A 37 5.12 -18.85 10.66
CA LEU A 37 4.63 -18.28 11.93
C LEU A 37 4.96 -16.79 12.04
N GLN A 38 6.21 -16.41 11.74
CA GLN A 38 6.64 -15.00 11.74
C GLN A 38 5.86 -14.15 10.73
N GLY A 39 5.55 -14.69 9.55
CA GLY A 39 4.71 -14.04 8.56
C GLY A 39 3.29 -13.78 9.07
N SER A 40 2.70 -14.76 9.77
CA SER A 40 1.37 -14.64 10.37
C SER A 40 1.34 -13.59 11.49
N VAL A 41 2.35 -13.57 12.36
CA VAL A 41 2.51 -12.52 13.39
C VAL A 41 2.67 -11.15 12.76
N THR A 42 3.53 -11.02 11.75
CA THR A 42 3.77 -9.74 11.05
C THR A 42 2.48 -9.21 10.42
N THR A 43 1.68 -10.10 9.82
CA THR A 43 0.38 -9.76 9.26
C THR A 43 -0.57 -9.25 10.34
N LEU A 44 -0.70 -9.98 11.45
CA LEU A 44 -1.55 -9.58 12.58
C LEU A 44 -1.13 -8.21 13.16
N SER A 45 0.17 -8.00 13.38
CA SER A 45 0.69 -6.73 13.90
C SER A 45 0.34 -5.58 12.95
N LYS A 46 0.56 -5.74 11.65
CA LYS A 46 0.21 -4.73 10.65
C LYS A 46 -1.28 -4.39 10.68
N LEU A 47 -2.16 -5.38 10.81
CA LEU A 47 -3.61 -5.15 10.90
C LEU A 47 -4.00 -4.34 12.13
N VAL A 48 -3.38 -4.63 13.28
CA VAL A 48 -3.62 -3.89 14.52
C VAL A 48 -3.12 -2.46 14.38
N ASP A 49 -1.92 -2.27 13.83
CA ASP A 49 -1.32 -0.94 13.62
C ASP A 49 -2.15 -0.10 12.65
N ASP A 50 -2.56 -0.68 11.51
CA ASP A 50 -3.41 -0.02 10.50
C ASP A 50 -4.76 0.40 11.10
N LEU A 51 -5.39 -0.45 11.93
CA LEU A 51 -6.65 -0.14 12.60
C LEU A 51 -6.49 0.96 13.65
N TYR A 52 -5.41 0.90 14.43
CA TYR A 52 -5.09 1.91 15.42
C TYR A 52 -4.86 3.28 14.76
N GLU A 53 -4.13 3.31 13.65
CA GLU A 53 -3.91 4.53 12.88
C GLU A 53 -5.21 5.13 12.35
N LEU A 54 -6.07 4.32 11.74
CA LEU A 54 -7.37 4.77 11.27
C LEU A 54 -8.23 5.33 12.42
N SER A 55 -8.18 4.69 13.60
CA SER A 55 -8.88 5.18 14.79
C SER A 55 -8.32 6.51 15.30
N LEU A 56 -7.01 6.71 15.27
CA LEU A 56 -6.40 8.00 15.65
C LEU A 56 -6.76 9.10 14.66
N SER A 57 -6.81 8.76 13.37
CA SER A 57 -7.23 9.69 12.31
C SER A 57 -8.66 10.15 12.51
N ASP A 58 -9.58 9.24 12.81
CA ASP A 58 -10.99 9.56 13.06
C ASP A 58 -11.17 10.46 14.29
N ALA A 59 -10.31 10.29 15.29
CA ALA A 59 -10.28 11.10 16.50
C ALA A 59 -9.56 12.45 16.31
N GLY A 60 -8.95 12.71 15.15
CA GLY A 60 -8.10 13.89 14.91
C GLY A 60 -6.84 13.92 15.78
N ALA A 61 -6.42 12.78 16.32
CA ALA A 61 -5.33 12.66 17.30
C ALA A 61 -3.96 12.37 16.66
N LEU A 62 -3.89 12.27 15.32
CA LEU A 62 -2.65 12.07 14.58
C LEU A 62 -1.85 13.39 14.52
N ASN A 63 -0.70 13.40 15.20
CA ASN A 63 0.27 14.49 15.10
C ASN A 63 1.21 14.25 13.92
N TYR A 64 1.01 15.01 12.83
CA TYR A 64 1.92 15.02 11.67
C TYR A 64 3.11 15.93 11.94
N ARG A 65 4.30 15.47 11.56
CA ARG A 65 5.53 16.26 11.60
C ARG A 65 5.81 16.80 10.21
N MET A 66 5.12 17.88 9.87
CA MET A 66 5.26 18.53 8.57
C MET A 66 6.63 19.18 8.41
N GLU A 67 7.31 18.89 7.32
CA GLU A 67 8.56 19.51 6.90
C GLU A 67 8.54 19.84 5.41
N THR A 68 9.35 20.81 4.99
CA THR A 68 9.55 21.09 3.57
C THR A 68 10.51 20.05 3.00
N LEU A 69 10.07 19.27 2.02
CA LEU A 69 10.85 18.19 1.42
C LEU A 69 10.73 18.16 -0.10
N ASP A 70 11.72 17.56 -0.76
CA ASP A 70 11.67 17.23 -2.19
C ASP A 70 10.98 15.88 -2.40
N LEU A 71 9.79 15.93 -3.00
CA LEU A 71 8.97 14.76 -3.26
C LEU A 71 9.59 13.83 -4.31
N ALA A 72 10.32 14.37 -5.29
CA ALA A 72 11.00 13.57 -6.31
C ALA A 72 12.08 12.69 -5.67
N ALA A 73 12.93 13.28 -4.84
CA ALA A 73 13.97 12.56 -4.11
C ALA A 73 13.39 11.49 -3.16
N LEU A 74 12.29 11.81 -2.44
CA LEU A 74 11.63 10.84 -1.57
C LEU A 74 11.03 9.67 -2.35
N ALA A 75 10.29 9.95 -3.41
CA ALA A 75 9.66 8.95 -4.26
C ALA A 75 10.70 8.01 -4.89
N GLY A 76 11.79 8.57 -5.43
CA GLY A 76 12.91 7.80 -5.99
C GLY A 76 13.57 6.91 -4.95
N ALA A 77 13.88 7.43 -3.75
CA ALA A 77 14.51 6.65 -2.69
C ALA A 77 13.64 5.48 -2.21
N ILE A 78 12.32 5.63 -2.18
CA ILE A 78 11.40 4.55 -1.82
C ILE A 78 11.31 3.54 -2.96
N ALA A 79 11.15 3.99 -4.20
CA ALA A 79 11.09 3.09 -5.34
C ALA A 79 12.34 2.18 -5.44
N GLU A 80 13.54 2.73 -5.21
CA GLU A 80 14.77 1.93 -5.21
C GLU A 80 14.79 0.85 -4.11
N GLN A 81 14.16 1.10 -2.96
CA GLN A 81 14.02 0.08 -1.91
C GLN A 81 13.05 -1.05 -2.31
N TRP A 82 12.06 -0.75 -3.15
CA TRP A 82 11.07 -1.72 -3.62
C TRP A 82 11.48 -2.46 -4.88
N ARG A 83 12.39 -1.88 -5.69
CA ARG A 83 12.86 -2.43 -6.96
C ARG A 83 13.28 -3.91 -6.87
N PRO A 84 14.06 -4.37 -5.86
CA PRO A 84 14.44 -5.78 -5.77
C PRO A 84 13.23 -6.71 -5.57
N ARG A 85 12.28 -6.33 -4.71
CA ARG A 85 11.08 -7.13 -4.43
C ARG A 85 10.16 -7.22 -5.66
N MET A 86 10.02 -6.12 -6.40
CA MET A 86 9.26 -6.10 -7.65
C MET A 86 9.91 -7.03 -8.68
N ALA A 87 11.24 -6.95 -8.84
CA ALA A 87 11.98 -7.80 -9.76
C ALA A 87 11.89 -9.29 -9.39
N ASP A 88 11.98 -9.63 -8.10
CA ASP A 88 11.81 -11.01 -7.61
C ASP A 88 10.41 -11.57 -7.91
N ALA A 89 9.38 -10.71 -7.90
CA ALA A 89 8.02 -11.05 -8.31
C ALA A 89 7.83 -11.09 -9.84
N GLY A 90 8.87 -10.75 -10.62
CA GLY A 90 8.82 -10.68 -12.08
C GLY A 90 8.07 -9.45 -12.60
N LEU A 91 8.11 -8.35 -11.87
CA LEU A 91 7.52 -7.06 -12.24
C LEU A 91 8.60 -6.02 -12.53
N MET A 92 8.38 -5.19 -13.54
CA MET A 92 9.23 -4.04 -13.85
C MET A 92 8.76 -2.79 -13.10
N LEU A 93 9.68 -2.05 -12.49
CA LEU A 93 9.38 -0.75 -11.86
C LEU A 93 10.07 0.39 -12.63
N GLU A 94 9.28 1.19 -13.33
CA GLU A 94 9.73 2.35 -14.09
C GLU A 94 9.55 3.66 -13.30
N LEU A 95 10.51 4.57 -13.44
CA LEU A 95 10.49 5.88 -12.80
C LEU A 95 10.52 6.99 -13.83
N GLU A 96 9.58 7.91 -13.71
CA GLU A 96 9.53 9.15 -14.48
C GLU A 96 9.43 10.32 -13.50
N LEU A 97 10.58 10.66 -12.92
CA LEU A 97 10.69 11.73 -11.93
C LEU A 97 11.44 12.91 -12.56
N PRO A 98 11.04 14.16 -12.26
CA PRO A 98 11.74 15.33 -12.78
C PRO A 98 13.13 15.45 -12.13
N ASP A 99 14.11 15.95 -12.88
CA ASP A 99 15.44 16.27 -12.34
C ASP A 99 15.41 17.48 -11.39
N ALA A 100 14.43 18.37 -11.58
CA ALA A 100 14.22 19.52 -10.72
C ALA A 100 13.46 19.11 -9.44
N PRO A 101 13.82 19.66 -8.27
CA PRO A 101 13.16 19.33 -7.02
C PRO A 101 11.69 19.76 -7.04
N VAL A 102 10.82 18.89 -6.53
CA VAL A 102 9.38 19.16 -6.38
C VAL A 102 9.10 19.34 -4.90
N THR A 103 9.14 20.59 -4.45
CA THR A 103 9.06 20.91 -3.03
C THR A 103 7.62 20.94 -2.53
N VAL A 104 7.34 20.18 -1.47
CA VAL A 104 6.03 20.13 -0.78
C VAL A 104 6.23 20.25 0.73
N THR A 105 5.21 20.71 1.45
CA THR A 105 5.17 20.64 2.92
C THR A 105 4.47 19.36 3.33
N ALA A 106 5.22 18.39 3.86
CA ALA A 106 4.71 17.06 4.15
C ALA A 106 5.44 16.35 5.31
N ASP A 107 4.78 15.39 5.93
CA ASP A 107 5.41 14.44 6.83
C ASP A 107 6.08 13.33 6.00
N ARG A 108 7.42 13.33 5.99
CA ARG A 108 8.24 12.37 5.23
C ARG A 108 7.90 10.92 5.53
N GLY A 109 7.64 10.59 6.80
CA GLY A 109 7.32 9.23 7.21
C GLY A 109 5.97 8.78 6.66
N ARG A 110 4.98 9.67 6.70
CA ARG A 110 3.61 9.40 6.21
C ARG A 110 3.55 9.31 4.69
N ILE A 111 4.21 10.21 3.97
CA ILE A 111 4.34 10.07 2.51
C ILE A 111 5.07 8.77 2.16
N GLY A 112 6.10 8.40 2.94
CA GLY A 112 6.77 7.11 2.77
C GLY A 112 5.86 5.90 2.96
N GLN A 113 5.01 5.93 3.99
CA GLN A 113 3.99 4.91 4.25
C GLN A 113 2.97 4.82 3.11
N LEU A 114 2.46 5.96 2.63
CA LEU A 114 1.55 6.03 1.49
C LEU A 114 2.17 5.33 0.28
N LEU A 115 3.40 5.69 -0.09
CA LEU A 115 4.08 5.09 -1.25
C LEU A 115 4.36 3.61 -1.06
N GLY A 116 4.74 3.19 0.14
CA GLY A 116 4.91 1.79 0.48
C GLY A 116 3.62 0.99 0.31
N ASN A 117 2.47 1.55 0.70
CA ASN A 117 1.17 0.92 0.50
C ASN A 117 0.81 0.81 -1.00
N LEU A 118 1.07 1.86 -1.78
CA LEU A 118 0.81 1.83 -3.23
C LEU A 118 1.69 0.79 -3.95
N LEU A 119 3.00 0.78 -3.69
CA LEU A 119 3.93 -0.18 -4.30
C LEU A 119 3.64 -1.62 -3.86
N HIS A 120 3.22 -1.82 -2.61
CA HIS A 120 2.78 -3.12 -2.14
C HIS A 120 1.53 -3.60 -2.88
N ASN A 121 0.56 -2.72 -3.14
CA ASN A 121 -0.62 -3.08 -3.92
C ASN A 121 -0.23 -3.50 -5.33
N SER A 122 0.61 -2.74 -6.03
CA SER A 122 1.08 -3.14 -7.35
C SER A 122 1.84 -4.47 -7.30
N LEU A 123 2.62 -4.75 -6.24
CA LEU A 123 3.29 -6.05 -6.06
C LEU A 123 2.28 -7.21 -5.93
N CYS A 124 1.22 -6.99 -5.17
CA CYS A 124 0.25 -8.03 -4.83
C CYS A 124 -0.76 -8.31 -5.94
N TYR A 125 -1.08 -7.30 -6.74
CA TYR A 125 -2.21 -7.35 -7.67
C TYR A 125 -1.82 -7.38 -9.14
N THR A 126 -0.62 -6.93 -9.54
CA THR A 126 -0.18 -6.97 -10.94
C THR A 126 0.17 -8.40 -11.36
N ASP A 127 -0.28 -8.81 -12.55
CA ASP A 127 0.10 -10.11 -13.11
C ASP A 127 1.61 -10.18 -13.39
N ARG A 128 2.18 -11.37 -13.19
CA ARG A 128 3.61 -11.62 -13.41
C ARG A 128 4.02 -11.31 -14.85
N GLY A 129 5.15 -10.63 -15.02
CA GLY A 129 5.61 -10.12 -16.31
C GLY A 129 5.05 -8.74 -16.65
N GLY A 130 4.22 -8.18 -15.77
CA GLY A 130 3.71 -6.82 -15.86
C GLY A 130 4.69 -5.75 -15.35
N GLU A 131 4.18 -4.52 -15.27
CA GLU A 131 4.93 -3.34 -14.88
C GLU A 131 4.15 -2.44 -13.93
N ALA A 132 4.90 -1.63 -13.17
CA ALA A 132 4.41 -0.49 -12.42
C ALA A 132 5.27 0.74 -12.76
N ARG A 133 4.62 1.88 -12.99
CA ARG A 133 5.26 3.15 -13.33
C ARG A 133 4.95 4.20 -12.28
N LEU A 134 5.99 4.75 -11.66
CA LEU A 134 5.89 5.87 -10.72
C LEU A 134 6.34 7.15 -11.43
N ALA A 135 5.39 8.05 -11.68
CA ALA A 135 5.61 9.30 -12.38
C ALA A 135 5.27 10.51 -11.50
N LEU A 136 6.06 11.57 -11.57
CA LEU A 136 5.83 12.82 -10.86
C LEU A 136 5.84 13.99 -11.84
N ALA A 137 4.86 14.88 -11.74
CA ALA A 137 4.80 16.11 -12.52
C ALA A 137 4.31 17.28 -11.65
N THR A 138 4.57 18.51 -12.10
CA THR A 138 3.99 19.72 -11.53
C THR A 138 2.93 20.27 -12.47
N VAL A 139 1.70 20.45 -11.97
CA VAL A 139 0.57 20.93 -12.78
C VAL A 139 -0.22 21.94 -11.96
N GLY A 140 -0.36 23.17 -12.47
CA GLY A 140 -1.23 24.17 -11.86
C GLY A 140 -0.88 24.56 -10.41
N GLY A 141 0.39 24.47 -10.01
CA GLY A 141 0.81 24.76 -8.62
C GLY A 141 0.70 23.56 -7.67
N GLU A 142 0.40 22.37 -8.19
CA GLU A 142 0.34 21.12 -7.43
C GLU A 142 1.41 20.13 -7.91
N ALA A 143 1.89 19.30 -6.99
CA ALA A 143 2.65 18.09 -7.30
C ALA A 143 1.67 16.94 -7.57
N VAL A 144 1.75 16.33 -8.74
CA VAL A 144 0.91 15.20 -9.18
C VAL A 144 1.77 13.96 -9.32
N LEU A 145 1.66 13.06 -8.35
CA LEU A 145 2.35 11.77 -8.34
C LEU A 145 1.38 10.67 -8.79
N ARG A 146 1.77 9.86 -9.75
CA ARG A 146 0.98 8.75 -10.29
C ARG A 146 1.75 7.44 -10.10
N LEU A 147 1.08 6.43 -9.59
CA LEU A 147 1.52 5.03 -9.67
C LEU A 147 0.53 4.29 -10.56
N GLU A 148 0.97 3.82 -11.71
CA GLU A 148 0.15 3.09 -12.69
C GLU A 148 0.70 1.68 -12.82
N ASP A 149 -0.11 0.66 -12.57
CA ASP A 149 0.26 -0.74 -12.83
C ASP A 149 -0.44 -1.32 -14.06
N SER A 150 0.13 -2.39 -14.61
CA SER A 150 -0.46 -3.16 -15.71
C SER A 150 -1.53 -4.13 -15.21
N ALA A 151 -2.16 -4.84 -16.14
CA ALA A 151 -3.23 -5.80 -15.85
C ALA A 151 -2.92 -6.75 -14.65
N PRO A 152 -3.98 -7.19 -13.94
CA PRO A 152 -5.40 -6.92 -14.16
C PRO A 152 -5.86 -5.59 -13.54
N GLY A 153 -6.76 -4.91 -14.24
CA GLY A 153 -7.51 -3.78 -13.70
C GLY A 153 -8.68 -4.23 -12.81
N VAL A 154 -9.47 -3.25 -12.37
CA VAL A 154 -10.72 -3.46 -11.63
C VAL A 154 -11.91 -2.92 -12.42
N PRO A 155 -13.15 -3.37 -12.15
CA PRO A 155 -14.35 -2.75 -12.69
C PRO A 155 -14.38 -1.24 -12.39
N ALA A 156 -14.87 -0.44 -13.31
CA ALA A 156 -14.87 1.03 -13.17
C ALA A 156 -15.65 1.48 -11.92
N GLU A 157 -16.73 0.77 -11.60
CA GLU A 157 -17.59 1.04 -10.43
C GLU A 157 -16.88 0.71 -9.09
N ALA A 158 -15.79 -0.05 -9.14
CA ALA A 158 -14.99 -0.37 -7.97
C ALA A 158 -13.95 0.72 -7.63
N LEU A 159 -13.54 1.55 -8.61
CA LEU A 159 -12.42 2.50 -8.47
C LEU A 159 -12.63 3.48 -7.31
N GLU A 160 -13.82 4.07 -7.20
CA GLU A 160 -14.15 4.99 -6.10
C GLU A 160 -14.14 4.28 -4.74
N ARG A 161 -14.58 3.02 -4.72
CA ARG A 161 -14.71 2.21 -3.51
C ARG A 161 -13.38 1.64 -3.05
N LEU A 162 -12.32 1.66 -3.85
CA LEU A 162 -10.99 1.15 -3.49
C LEU A 162 -10.42 1.78 -2.20
N PHE A 163 -10.85 3.00 -1.88
CA PHE A 163 -10.44 3.71 -0.68
C PHE A 163 -11.36 3.46 0.53
N ASP A 164 -12.45 2.71 0.36
CA ASP A 164 -13.32 2.30 1.46
C ASP A 164 -12.60 1.30 2.35
N ARG A 165 -12.80 1.43 3.66
CA ARG A 165 -12.18 0.52 4.64
C ARG A 165 -12.68 -0.89 4.42
N LEU A 166 -11.75 -1.85 4.42
CA LEU A 166 -12.02 -3.27 4.27
C LEU A 166 -12.65 -3.64 2.90
N TYR A 167 -12.75 -2.68 1.97
CA TYR A 167 -13.25 -2.97 0.64
C TYR A 167 -12.20 -3.72 -0.17
N ARG A 168 -12.65 -4.76 -0.86
CA ARG A 168 -11.86 -5.57 -1.77
C ARG A 168 -12.74 -5.96 -2.95
N VAL A 169 -12.17 -5.95 -4.14
CA VAL A 169 -12.87 -6.47 -5.33
C VAL A 169 -12.98 -7.99 -5.21
N GLU A 170 -14.20 -8.51 -5.33
CA GLU A 170 -14.48 -9.94 -5.31
C GLU A 170 -13.68 -10.66 -6.41
N GLY A 171 -13.11 -11.82 -6.08
CA GLY A 171 -12.31 -12.60 -7.03
C GLY A 171 -10.85 -12.19 -7.17
N SER A 172 -10.36 -11.21 -6.39
CA SER A 172 -8.91 -10.97 -6.31
C SER A 172 -8.21 -12.26 -5.86
N ARG A 173 -7.28 -12.77 -6.69
CA ARG A 173 -6.58 -14.06 -6.50
C ARG A 173 -5.71 -14.13 -5.22
N SER A 174 -5.62 -13.01 -4.50
CA SER A 174 -4.73 -12.76 -3.36
C SER A 174 -5.42 -12.99 -2.00
N ARG A 175 -6.16 -14.10 -1.84
CA ARG A 175 -6.70 -14.47 -0.51
C ARG A 175 -5.60 -14.84 0.49
N SER A 176 -4.42 -15.24 0.03
CA SER A 176 -3.27 -15.62 0.87
C SER A 176 -2.20 -14.53 1.03
N SER A 177 -2.18 -13.50 0.16
CA SER A 177 -1.15 -12.46 0.16
C SER A 177 -1.68 -11.02 0.26
N GLY A 178 -3.01 -10.83 0.22
CA GLY A 178 -3.63 -9.52 0.08
C GLY A 178 -4.06 -8.96 1.42
N GLY A 179 -3.53 -7.79 1.78
CA GLY A 179 -3.84 -7.10 3.03
C GLY A 179 -5.33 -6.84 3.24
N ALA A 180 -5.73 -6.49 4.47
CA ALA A 180 -7.14 -6.38 4.87
C ALA A 180 -7.93 -5.19 4.25
N GLY A 181 -7.49 -4.63 3.13
CA GLY A 181 -8.21 -3.50 2.50
C GLY A 181 -8.16 -2.21 3.33
N LEU A 182 -7.13 -2.03 4.17
CA LEU A 182 -6.93 -0.81 4.96
C LEU A 182 -5.92 0.15 4.32
N GLY A 183 -4.99 -0.36 3.50
CA GLY A 183 -3.87 0.42 2.97
C GLY A 183 -4.28 1.66 2.17
N LEU A 184 -5.27 1.53 1.27
CA LEU A 184 -5.74 2.68 0.48
C LEU A 184 -6.56 3.67 1.30
N ALA A 185 -7.33 3.21 2.30
CA ALA A 185 -8.00 4.10 3.23
C ALA A 185 -6.98 4.95 4.03
N ILE A 186 -5.86 4.35 4.44
CA ILE A 186 -4.73 5.06 5.07
C ILE A 186 -4.11 6.05 4.08
N CYS A 187 -3.88 5.66 2.82
CA CYS A 187 -3.38 6.57 1.78
C CYS A 187 -4.28 7.81 1.61
N ARG A 188 -5.61 7.63 1.65
CA ARG A 188 -6.57 8.76 1.58
C ARG A 188 -6.44 9.67 2.78
N ASN A 189 -6.42 9.13 4.00
CA ASN A 189 -6.26 9.94 5.21
C ASN A 189 -4.92 10.72 5.20
N ILE A 190 -3.84 10.09 4.73
CA ILE A 190 -2.55 10.76 4.58
C ILE A 190 -2.65 11.89 3.56
N ALA A 191 -3.21 11.65 2.37
CA ALA A 191 -3.36 12.69 1.34
C ALA A 191 -4.16 13.89 1.85
N GLU A 192 -5.31 13.64 2.49
CA GLU A 192 -6.20 14.67 3.04
C GLU A 192 -5.52 15.47 4.16
N ALA A 193 -4.79 14.81 5.06
CA ALA A 193 -4.05 15.46 6.13
C ALA A 193 -2.92 16.38 5.62
N HIS A 194 -2.49 16.20 4.37
CA HIS A 194 -1.49 17.03 3.70
C HIS A 194 -2.13 18.10 2.80
N GLY A 195 -3.44 18.34 2.92
CA GLY A 195 -4.17 19.30 2.10
C GLY A 195 -4.31 18.88 0.64
N GLY A 196 -4.07 17.60 0.34
CA GLY A 196 -4.13 17.03 -0.99
C GLY A 196 -5.36 16.17 -1.22
N ARG A 197 -5.31 15.42 -2.33
CA ARG A 197 -6.33 14.43 -2.72
C ARG A 197 -5.67 13.19 -3.31
N ILE A 198 -6.37 12.07 -3.22
CA ILE A 198 -5.97 10.83 -3.88
C ILE A 198 -7.17 10.24 -4.62
N ASP A 199 -6.96 9.76 -5.83
CA ASP A 199 -8.00 9.12 -6.65
C ASP A 199 -7.45 7.91 -7.41
N ALA A 200 -8.35 7.01 -7.81
CA ALA A 200 -8.05 5.84 -8.60
C ALA A 200 -8.72 5.95 -9.98
N TYR A 201 -8.04 5.47 -11.01
CA TYR A 201 -8.51 5.44 -12.39
C TYR A 201 -8.02 4.17 -13.08
N THR A 202 -8.59 3.84 -14.24
CA THR A 202 -8.07 2.76 -15.08
C THR A 202 -6.76 3.20 -15.71
N ALA A 203 -5.68 2.47 -15.42
CA ALA A 203 -4.38 2.77 -16.03
C ALA A 203 -4.43 2.48 -17.54
N PRO A 204 -3.71 3.26 -18.38
CA PRO A 204 -3.61 3.00 -19.82
C PRO A 204 -3.05 1.60 -20.16
N THR A 205 -2.26 1.04 -19.25
CA THR A 205 -1.67 -0.31 -19.27
C THR A 205 -2.66 -1.43 -18.95
N GLY A 206 -3.93 -1.09 -18.69
CA GLY A 206 -5.00 -2.05 -18.38
C GLY A 206 -5.09 -2.49 -16.92
N GLY A 207 -4.26 -1.92 -16.04
CA GLY A 207 -4.32 -2.10 -14.58
C GLY A 207 -5.00 -0.93 -13.87
N VAL A 208 -4.52 -0.62 -12.67
CA VAL A 208 -5.03 0.45 -11.80
C VAL A 208 -4.01 1.59 -11.73
N GLY A 209 -4.49 2.81 -11.95
CA GLY A 209 -3.74 4.03 -11.72
C GLY A 209 -4.19 4.68 -10.41
N ILE A 210 -3.23 5.05 -9.57
CA ILE A 210 -3.46 5.87 -8.37
C ILE A 210 -2.79 7.22 -8.59
N ARG A 211 -3.53 8.30 -8.36
CA ARG A 211 -3.05 9.67 -8.48
C ARG A 211 -3.14 10.37 -7.13
N LEU A 212 -1.98 10.74 -6.59
CA LEU A 212 -1.84 11.63 -5.44
C LEU A 212 -1.57 13.04 -5.94
N THR A 213 -2.33 14.00 -5.43
CA THR A 213 -2.08 15.43 -5.68
C THR A 213 -1.86 16.16 -4.38
N LEU A 214 -0.75 16.89 -4.28
CA LEU A 214 -0.36 17.69 -3.12
C LEU A 214 -0.11 19.15 -3.53
N PRO A 215 -0.43 20.14 -2.69
CA PRO A 215 -0.02 21.52 -2.95
C PRO A 215 1.51 21.64 -2.91
N LEU A 216 2.08 22.41 -3.84
CA LEU A 216 3.50 22.77 -3.74
C LEU A 216 3.73 23.65 -2.50
N ALA A 217 4.93 23.55 -1.93
CA ALA A 217 5.36 24.50 -0.91
C ALA A 217 5.42 25.91 -1.54
N GLY A 218 4.78 26.87 -0.86
CA GLY A 218 4.86 28.29 -1.19
C GLY A 218 6.18 28.93 -0.82
#